data_AF-A0A2T4WVT2-F1
#
_entry.id   AF-A0A2T4WVT2-F1
#
_cell.length_a   1.000
_cell.length_b   1.000
_cell.length_c   1.000
_cell.angle_alpha   90.00
_cell.angle_beta   90.00
_cell.angle_gamma   90.00
#
_symmetry.space_group_name_H-M   'P 1'
#
loop_
_entity.id
_entity.type
_entity.pdbx_description
1 polymer ?
#
loop_
_entity_poly.entity_id
_entity_poly.type
_entity_poly.pdbx_seq_one_letter_code
_entity_poly.pdbx_strand_id
1 'polypeptide(L)'
;MTVLFFGLMGLAPQPAEAIGHTTSNTLRQTTDTTAIPIPSYDTLTPFTPFPGDSAQPTHVRVIVEISAGSNEKWEVDSETGILDWDYKDGKPRVIQYLPYPWNYGMIPGTILPLEQGGDGDPLDVILLGQRAERGAIVEGRVIGMVRMTDRGEQDDKLLAVRPDGIFSAIHGVSELEEQFPGVLEITSIWLRHYKGPDS
;
A
#
# COMPACT_ATOMS: atom_id res chain seq x y z
N MET A 1 -4.72 -7.56 18.33
CA MET A 1 -5.10 -7.19 16.94
C MET A 1 -5.84 -8.34 16.23
N THR A 2 -6.87 -8.04 15.44
CA THR A 2 -7.58 -9.02 14.59
C THR A 2 -7.25 -8.73 13.13
N VAL A 3 -6.99 -9.77 12.32
CA VAL A 3 -6.74 -9.67 10.88
C VAL A 3 -7.73 -10.57 10.14
N LEU A 4 -8.56 -9.98 9.28
CA LEU A 4 -9.56 -10.71 8.48
C LEU A 4 -9.34 -10.44 6.99
N PHE A 5 -9.52 -11.45 6.16
CA PHE A 5 -9.44 -11.31 4.71
C PHE A 5 -10.84 -11.37 4.10
N PHE A 6 -11.14 -10.43 3.20
CA PHE A 6 -12.41 -10.39 2.47
C PHE A 6 -12.14 -10.35 0.96
N GLY A 7 -12.92 -11.11 0.19
CA GLY A 7 -12.95 -10.98 -1.27
C GLY A 7 -13.66 -9.70 -1.72
N LEU A 8 -13.51 -9.32 -2.99
CA LEU A 8 -14.23 -8.20 -3.59
C LEU A 8 -15.73 -8.50 -3.71
N MET A 9 -16.52 -8.25 -2.67
CA MET A 9 -17.96 -8.04 -2.79
C MET A 9 -18.27 -6.57 -2.47
N GLY A 10 -18.61 -5.80 -3.52
CA GLY A 10 -19.31 -4.52 -3.35
C GLY A 10 -18.48 -3.27 -3.06
N LEU A 11 -17.15 -3.29 -3.21
CA LEU A 11 -16.34 -2.06 -3.12
C LEU A 11 -16.30 -1.38 -4.49
N ALA A 12 -17.22 -0.43 -4.72
CA ALA A 12 -17.02 0.58 -5.74
C ALA A 12 -16.17 1.71 -5.12
N PRO A 13 -14.92 1.93 -5.56
CA PRO A 13 -14.16 3.09 -5.12
C PRO A 13 -14.92 4.35 -5.56
N GLN A 14 -15.24 5.24 -4.61
CA GLN A 14 -15.80 6.55 -4.94
C GLN A 14 -14.65 7.43 -5.46
N PRO A 15 -14.84 8.15 -6.58
CA PRO A 15 -13.83 9.10 -7.04
C PRO A 15 -13.68 10.22 -6.00
N ALA A 16 -12.45 10.50 -5.56
CA ALA A 16 -12.15 11.66 -4.74
C ALA A 16 -12.40 12.95 -5.54
N GLU A 17 -13.04 13.94 -4.92
CA GLU A 17 -13.18 15.28 -5.51
C GLU A 17 -11.80 15.96 -5.58
N ALA A 18 -11.48 16.53 -6.74
CA ALA A 18 -10.21 17.21 -6.96
C ALA A 18 -10.09 18.47 -6.09
N ILE A 19 -9.15 18.46 -5.15
CA ILE A 19 -8.84 19.61 -4.29
C ILE A 19 -7.90 20.55 -5.08
N GLY A 20 -8.32 21.81 -5.27
CA GLY A 20 -7.49 22.81 -5.94
C GLY A 20 -6.32 23.23 -5.05
N HIS A 21 -5.09 22.90 -5.46
CA HIS A 21 -3.88 23.31 -4.74
C HIS A 21 -3.51 24.77 -5.06
N THR A 22 -3.45 25.61 -4.03
CA THR A 22 -2.81 26.94 -4.09
C THR A 22 -1.38 26.80 -3.58
N THR A 23 -0.40 26.92 -4.48
CA THR A 23 1.03 26.81 -4.13
C THR A 23 1.52 28.04 -3.35
N SER A 24 1.92 27.85 -2.09
CA SER A 24 2.83 28.77 -1.38
C SER A 24 4.18 28.08 -1.19
N ASN A 25 5.14 28.44 -2.04
CA ASN A 25 6.50 27.93 -1.99
C ASN A 25 7.26 28.57 -0.82
N THR A 26 7.61 27.78 0.20
CA THR A 26 8.75 28.09 1.08
C THR A 26 9.67 26.88 1.13
N LEU A 27 10.62 26.85 0.20
CA LEU A 27 11.67 25.83 0.14
C LEU A 27 12.57 25.96 1.38
N ARG A 28 12.55 24.96 2.26
CA ARG A 28 13.64 24.72 3.20
C ARG A 28 14.70 23.89 2.48
N GLN A 29 15.82 24.52 2.15
CA GLN A 29 17.03 23.82 1.72
C GLN A 29 17.70 23.18 2.94
N THR A 30 17.70 21.86 3.01
CA THR A 30 18.65 21.09 3.82
C THR A 30 19.26 20.00 2.96
N THR A 31 20.56 20.14 2.73
CA THR A 31 21.42 19.24 1.94
C THR A 31 21.79 18.01 2.76
N ASP A 32 21.00 16.93 2.64
CA ASP A 32 21.42 15.52 2.79
C ASP A 32 20.23 14.61 2.40
N THR A 33 19.78 14.66 1.14
CA THR A 33 18.45 14.12 0.80
C THR A 33 18.46 12.62 0.51
N THR A 34 18.07 11.83 1.51
CA THR A 34 17.50 10.48 1.35
C THR A 34 16.17 10.48 0.59
N ALA A 35 15.53 11.65 0.48
CA ALA A 35 14.28 11.86 -0.23
C ALA A 35 14.36 11.56 -1.75
N ILE A 36 13.40 10.76 -2.24
CA ILE A 36 13.23 10.34 -3.63
C ILE A 36 11.92 10.96 -4.16
N PRO A 37 11.96 11.92 -5.09
CA PRO A 37 10.74 12.42 -5.72
C PRO A 37 10.09 11.34 -6.59
N ILE A 38 8.80 11.07 -6.41
CA ILE A 38 8.06 10.15 -7.28
C ILE A 38 7.72 10.87 -8.60
N PRO A 39 8.22 10.40 -9.76
CA PRO A 39 7.94 11.05 -11.03
C PRO A 39 6.45 11.08 -11.33
N SER A 40 5.97 12.23 -11.79
CA SER A 40 4.58 12.40 -12.26
C SER A 40 3.51 12.11 -11.21
N TYR A 41 3.85 12.14 -9.91
CA TYR A 41 2.96 11.83 -8.78
C TYR A 41 1.55 12.45 -8.94
N ASP A 42 1.47 13.76 -9.17
CA ASP A 42 0.21 14.52 -9.31
C ASP A 42 -0.66 14.11 -10.51
N THR A 43 -0.07 13.40 -11.48
CA THR A 43 -0.73 13.01 -12.73
C THR A 43 -0.93 11.50 -12.84
N LEU A 44 -0.54 10.74 -11.81
CA LEU A 44 -0.73 9.30 -11.77
C LEU A 44 -2.21 8.98 -11.64
N THR A 45 -2.77 8.26 -12.61
CA THR A 45 -4.12 7.72 -12.45
C THR A 45 -4.04 6.48 -11.53
N PRO A 46 -4.77 6.47 -10.40
CA PRO A 46 -4.71 5.38 -9.42
C PRO A 46 -5.17 4.05 -9.99
N PHE A 47 -6.24 4.10 -10.79
CA PHE A 47 -6.87 2.93 -11.39
C PHE A 47 -6.45 2.80 -12.85
N THR A 48 -6.23 1.57 -13.27
CA THR A 48 -5.86 1.25 -14.65
C THR A 48 -6.93 0.36 -15.28
N PRO A 49 -7.32 0.59 -16.55
CA PRO A 49 -8.16 -0.33 -17.28
C PRO A 49 -7.34 -1.57 -17.65
N PHE A 50 -7.82 -2.76 -17.28
CA PHE A 50 -7.21 -4.02 -17.71
C PHE A 50 -8.00 -4.64 -18.88
N PRO A 51 -7.33 -5.10 -19.96
CA PRO A 51 -8.03 -5.73 -21.08
C PRO A 51 -8.75 -7.00 -20.64
N GLY A 52 -10.08 -7.02 -20.73
CA GLY A 52 -10.91 -8.21 -20.49
C GLY A 52 -11.69 -8.24 -19.18
N ASP A 53 -11.55 -7.24 -18.30
CA ASP A 53 -12.36 -7.14 -17.07
C ASP A 53 -13.78 -6.64 -17.36
N SER A 54 -14.79 -7.39 -16.90
CA SER A 54 -16.19 -6.98 -16.92
C SER A 54 -16.48 -6.03 -15.75
N ALA A 55 -16.64 -4.74 -16.08
CA ALA A 55 -17.39 -3.71 -15.35
C ALA A 55 -16.82 -3.05 -14.09
N GLN A 56 -15.70 -3.47 -13.48
CA GLN A 56 -15.04 -2.70 -12.41
C GLN A 56 -13.51 -2.78 -12.54
N PRO A 57 -12.76 -1.67 -12.43
CA PRO A 57 -11.31 -1.71 -12.51
C PRO A 57 -10.76 -2.44 -11.27
N THR A 58 -10.25 -3.66 -11.47
CA THR A 58 -9.56 -4.42 -10.41
C THR A 58 -8.07 -4.07 -10.31
N HIS A 59 -7.55 -3.23 -11.20
CA HIS A 59 -6.11 -2.95 -11.29
C HIS A 59 -5.77 -1.54 -10.80
N VAL A 60 -4.75 -1.46 -9.96
CA VAL A 60 -4.26 -0.24 -9.31
C VAL A 60 -2.78 -0.03 -9.60
N ARG A 61 -2.34 1.24 -9.62
CA ARG A 61 -0.92 1.59 -9.58
C ARG A 61 -0.49 1.71 -8.12
N VAL A 62 0.50 0.93 -7.75
CA VAL A 62 1.09 0.91 -6.43
C VAL A 62 2.44 1.60 -6.50
N ILE A 63 2.65 2.65 -5.70
CA ILE A 63 3.99 3.18 -5.46
C ILE A 63 4.62 2.34 -4.36
N VAL A 64 5.70 1.63 -4.69
CA VAL A 64 6.36 0.73 -3.74
C VAL A 64 7.22 1.53 -2.77
N GLU A 65 6.81 1.59 -1.52
CA GLU A 65 7.54 2.28 -0.45
C GLU A 65 8.59 1.36 0.18
N ILE A 66 8.20 0.10 0.40
CA ILE A 66 9.03 -0.90 1.05
C ILE A 66 9.07 -2.14 0.15
N SER A 67 10.24 -2.36 -0.45
CA SER A 67 10.50 -3.56 -1.23
C SER A 67 10.41 -4.82 -0.35
N ALA A 68 9.91 -5.91 -0.93
CA ALA A 68 9.99 -7.22 -0.30
C ALA A 68 11.44 -7.53 0.14
N GLY A 69 11.60 -8.04 1.36
CA GLY A 69 12.89 -8.33 1.98
C GLY A 69 13.56 -7.14 2.67
N SER A 70 12.90 -5.98 2.76
CA SER A 70 13.41 -4.80 3.51
C SER A 70 12.75 -4.65 4.88
N ASN A 71 13.49 -4.05 5.83
CA ASN A 71 12.99 -3.60 7.14
C ASN A 71 12.87 -2.08 7.24
N GLU A 72 13.35 -1.34 6.24
CA GLU A 72 13.39 0.11 6.26
C GLU A 72 11.99 0.65 6.01
N LYS A 73 11.43 1.37 6.99
CA LYS A 73 10.11 1.99 6.86
C LYS A 73 10.28 3.30 6.09
N TRP A 74 9.89 3.27 4.83
CA TRP A 74 9.77 4.46 3.98
C TRP A 74 8.30 4.73 3.72
N GLU A 75 7.98 5.97 3.39
CA GLU A 75 6.63 6.42 3.09
C GLU A 75 6.64 7.56 2.09
N VAL A 76 5.63 7.59 1.22
CA VAL A 76 5.37 8.73 0.35
C VAL A 76 4.57 9.75 1.14
N ASP A 77 5.10 10.96 1.23
CA ASP A 77 4.33 12.11 1.66
C ASP A 77 3.24 12.39 0.60
N SER A 78 1.98 12.27 1.00
CA SER A 78 0.82 12.32 0.10
C SER A 78 0.56 13.71 -0.49
N GLU A 79 1.10 14.77 0.11
CA GLU A 79 0.97 16.14 -0.37
C GLU A 79 2.04 16.50 -1.39
N THR A 80 3.26 15.97 -1.21
CA THR A 80 4.44 16.37 -1.99
C THR A 80 4.88 15.32 -3.00
N GLY A 81 4.42 14.07 -2.87
CA GLY A 81 4.87 12.94 -3.69
C GLY A 81 6.34 12.58 -3.44
N ILE A 82 6.91 13.02 -2.32
CA ILE A 82 8.28 12.71 -1.94
C ILE A 82 8.28 11.44 -1.10
N LEU A 83 9.04 10.44 -1.55
CA LEU A 83 9.31 9.22 -0.81
C LEU A 83 10.53 9.44 0.09
N ASP A 84 10.35 9.39 1.40
CA ASP A 84 11.45 9.53 2.36
C ASP A 84 11.39 8.44 3.44
N TRP A 85 12.46 8.32 4.19
CA TRP A 85 12.52 7.42 5.32
C TRP A 85 11.62 7.97 6.44
N ASP A 86 10.76 7.15 7.02
CA ASP A 86 10.04 7.50 8.25
C ASP A 86 11.04 7.69 9.39
N TYR A 87 11.00 8.83 10.09
CA TYR A 87 11.86 9.12 11.25
C TYR A 87 11.07 9.09 12.55
N LYS A 88 11.55 8.31 13.51
CA LYS A 88 11.04 8.31 14.88
C LYS A 88 12.14 8.68 15.87
N ASP A 89 11.88 9.66 16.72
CA ASP A 89 12.85 10.19 17.70
C ASP A 89 14.18 10.62 17.07
N GLY A 90 14.11 11.21 15.87
CA GLY A 90 15.28 11.67 15.10
C GLY A 90 16.11 10.55 14.47
N LYS A 91 15.61 9.31 14.43
CA LYS A 91 16.29 8.17 13.83
C LYS A 91 15.44 7.55 12.72
N PRO A 92 16.07 7.10 11.61
CA PRO A 92 15.36 6.35 10.58
C PRO A 92 14.71 5.10 11.18
N ARG A 93 13.42 4.92 10.94
CA ARG A 93 12.65 3.83 11.50
C ARG A 93 12.96 2.54 10.75
N VAL A 94 13.37 1.53 11.50
CA VAL A 94 13.61 0.17 11.01
C VAL A 94 12.70 -0.78 11.77
N ILE A 95 11.89 -1.54 11.06
CA ILE A 95 11.02 -2.54 11.65
C ILE A 95 11.87 -3.62 12.33
N GLN A 96 11.70 -3.78 13.65
CA GLN A 96 12.45 -4.72 14.49
C GLN A 96 11.78 -6.11 14.48
N TYR A 97 11.59 -6.66 13.28
CA TYR A 97 10.97 -7.96 13.04
C TYR A 97 11.54 -8.59 11.76
N LEU A 98 10.94 -9.68 11.27
CA LEU A 98 11.24 -10.17 9.93
C LEU A 98 11.00 -9.06 8.89
N PRO A 99 11.81 -8.98 7.82
CA PRO A 99 11.55 -8.05 6.72
C PRO A 99 10.14 -8.24 6.15
N TYR A 100 9.64 -7.21 5.46
CA TYR A 100 8.36 -7.31 4.76
C TYR A 100 8.40 -8.49 3.76
N PRO A 101 7.49 -9.48 3.85
CA PRO A 101 7.52 -10.65 2.96
C PRO A 101 6.97 -10.34 1.55
N TRP A 102 6.33 -9.18 1.39
CA TRP A 102 5.72 -8.66 0.17
C TRP A 102 6.24 -7.26 -0.12
N ASN A 103 5.98 -6.77 -1.32
CA ASN A 103 6.12 -5.34 -1.57
C ASN A 103 4.98 -4.63 -0.86
N TYR A 104 5.29 -3.51 -0.23
CA TYR A 104 4.34 -2.67 0.47
C TYR A 104 4.39 -1.26 -0.10
N GLY A 105 3.23 -0.64 -0.20
CA GLY A 105 3.14 0.72 -0.69
C GLY A 105 1.72 1.24 -0.65
N MET A 106 1.48 2.28 -1.44
CA MET A 106 0.25 3.05 -1.43
C MET A 106 -0.29 3.28 -2.85
N ILE A 107 -1.58 3.61 -2.94
CA ILE A 107 -2.21 4.04 -4.20
C ILE A 107 -2.25 5.58 -4.24
N PRO A 108 -1.56 6.24 -5.19
CA PRO A 108 -1.52 7.69 -5.29
C PRO A 108 -2.91 8.26 -5.58
N GLY A 109 -3.25 9.42 -5.02
CA GLY A 109 -4.53 10.09 -5.27
C GLY A 109 -5.76 9.36 -4.69
N THR A 110 -5.55 8.40 -3.79
CA THR A 110 -6.60 7.88 -2.91
C THR A 110 -6.45 8.53 -1.54
N ILE A 111 -7.58 8.75 -0.86
CA ILE A 111 -7.62 9.19 0.54
C ILE A 111 -8.74 8.38 1.18
N LEU A 112 -8.54 7.87 2.40
CA LEU A 112 -9.60 7.35 3.25
C LEU A 112 -10.11 8.49 4.14
N PRO A 113 -11.24 9.16 3.82
CA PRO A 113 -11.65 10.36 4.55
C PRO A 113 -12.02 10.03 6.00
N LEU A 114 -11.55 10.85 6.96
CA LEU A 114 -11.85 10.71 8.39
C LEU A 114 -13.36 10.65 8.67
N GLU A 115 -14.15 11.42 7.92
CA GLU A 115 -15.61 11.46 7.99
C GLU A 115 -16.31 10.16 7.57
N GLN A 116 -15.60 9.28 6.86
CA GLN A 116 -16.06 7.94 6.47
C GLN A 116 -15.40 6.83 7.31
N GLY A 117 -14.70 7.21 8.40
CA GLY A 117 -14.00 6.28 9.28
C GLY A 117 -12.62 5.85 8.79
N GLY A 118 -12.05 6.58 7.82
CA GLY A 118 -10.65 6.45 7.41
C GLY A 118 -9.67 7.13 8.38
N ASP A 119 -8.38 7.05 8.06
CA ASP A 119 -7.27 7.68 8.79
C ASP A 119 -6.77 8.98 8.15
N GLY A 120 -7.28 9.33 6.97
CA GLY A 120 -6.83 10.49 6.19
C GLY A 120 -5.64 10.18 5.28
N ASP A 121 -5.15 8.93 5.27
CA ASP A 121 -4.01 8.52 4.48
C ASP A 121 -4.45 7.86 3.15
N PRO A 122 -3.54 7.80 2.18
CA PRO A 122 -3.75 7.00 0.98
C PRO A 122 -3.87 5.51 1.27
N LEU A 123 -4.63 4.80 0.43
CA LEU A 123 -4.93 3.41 0.66
C LEU A 123 -3.68 2.52 0.53
N ASP A 124 -3.35 1.84 1.63
CA ASP A 124 -2.24 0.90 1.71
C ASP A 124 -2.47 -0.37 0.87
N VAL A 125 -1.39 -0.90 0.31
CA VAL A 125 -1.40 -2.11 -0.53
C VAL A 125 -0.30 -3.08 -0.13
N ILE A 126 -0.73 -4.31 0.13
CA ILE A 126 0.10 -5.51 0.16
C ILE A 126 0.15 -6.07 -1.26
N LEU A 127 1.30 -5.95 -1.92
CA LEU A 127 1.50 -6.39 -3.30
C LEU A 127 2.32 -7.68 -3.36
N LEU A 128 1.63 -8.79 -3.58
CA LEU A 128 2.21 -10.12 -3.76
C LEU A 128 2.84 -10.26 -5.14
N GLY A 129 4.06 -10.80 -5.20
CA GLY A 129 4.77 -11.07 -6.44
C GLY A 129 6.27 -10.90 -6.29
N GLN A 130 6.97 -10.75 -7.42
CA GLN A 130 8.40 -10.51 -7.42
C GLN A 130 8.73 -9.20 -6.70
N ARG A 131 9.90 -9.13 -6.04
CA ARG A 131 10.42 -7.89 -5.44
C ARG A 131 10.42 -6.76 -6.47
N ALA A 132 9.96 -5.59 -6.05
CA ALA A 132 10.03 -4.35 -6.80
C ALA A 132 10.95 -3.36 -6.08
N GLU A 133 11.59 -2.47 -6.82
CA GLU A 133 12.45 -1.44 -6.22
C GLU A 133 11.61 -0.38 -5.51
N ARG A 134 12.21 0.22 -4.47
CA ARG A 134 11.63 1.37 -3.78
C ARG A 134 11.41 2.52 -4.76
N GLY A 135 10.26 3.17 -4.67
CA GLY A 135 9.80 4.22 -5.58
C GLY A 135 9.31 3.72 -6.94
N ALA A 136 9.38 2.41 -7.20
CA ALA A 136 8.82 1.85 -8.43
C ALA A 136 7.29 1.95 -8.41
N ILE A 137 6.73 2.25 -9.59
CA ILE A 137 5.28 2.26 -9.81
C ILE A 137 4.93 0.95 -10.49
N VAL A 138 4.20 0.10 -9.78
CA VAL A 138 3.89 -1.28 -10.22
C VAL A 138 2.39 -1.46 -10.32
N GLU A 139 1.94 -2.17 -11.35
CA GLU A 139 0.54 -2.57 -11.47
C GLU A 139 0.22 -3.73 -10.52
N GLY A 140 -0.92 -3.65 -9.82
CA GLY A 140 -1.43 -4.72 -8.97
C GLY A 140 -2.91 -4.96 -9.25
N ARG A 141 -3.29 -6.23 -9.41
CA ARG A 141 -4.70 -6.64 -9.41
C ARG A 141 -5.15 -6.85 -7.97
N VAL A 142 -6.10 -6.06 -7.50
CA VAL A 142 -6.74 -6.23 -6.20
C VAL A 142 -7.55 -7.53 -6.22
N ILE A 143 -7.28 -8.40 -5.26
CA ILE A 143 -7.95 -9.71 -5.08
C ILE A 143 -8.75 -9.78 -3.78
N GLY A 144 -8.59 -8.78 -2.90
CA GLY A 144 -9.32 -8.66 -1.65
C GLY A 144 -8.80 -7.52 -0.78
N MET A 145 -9.22 -7.54 0.48
CA MET A 145 -8.76 -6.62 1.52
C MET A 145 -8.40 -7.36 2.80
N VAL A 146 -7.44 -6.81 3.51
CA VAL A 146 -7.04 -7.18 4.86
C VAL A 146 -7.65 -6.15 5.81
N ARG A 147 -8.59 -6.56 6.66
CA ARG A 147 -9.11 -5.71 7.73
C ARG A 147 -8.31 -5.90 8.98
N MET A 148 -7.74 -4.81 9.49
CA MET A 148 -6.93 -4.80 10.68
C MET A 148 -7.39 -3.68 11.61
N THR A 149 -7.38 -3.95 12.91
CA THR A 149 -7.56 -2.92 13.93
C THR A 149 -6.28 -2.82 14.73
N ASP A 150 -5.56 -1.70 14.57
CA ASP A 150 -4.35 -1.40 15.33
C ASP A 150 -4.66 -0.33 16.38
N ARG A 151 -4.46 -0.66 17.66
CA ARG A 151 -4.66 0.26 18.80
C ARG A 151 -6.03 0.98 18.84
N GLY A 152 -7.05 0.39 18.22
CA GLY A 152 -8.41 0.93 18.15
C GLY A 152 -8.71 1.72 16.87
N GLU A 153 -7.73 1.91 16.00
CA GLU A 153 -7.88 2.53 14.69
C GLU A 153 -7.99 1.44 13.60
N GLN A 154 -8.85 1.69 12.61
CA GLN A 154 -9.04 0.80 11.48
C GLN A 154 -7.91 1.06 10.48
N ASP A 155 -7.14 0.02 10.16
CA ASP A 155 -5.98 0.08 9.26
C ASP A 155 -6.15 -0.95 8.13
N ASP A 156 -7.11 -0.68 7.24
CA ASP A 156 -7.46 -1.57 6.15
C ASP A 156 -6.42 -1.50 5.03
N LYS A 157 -5.98 -2.66 4.55
CA LYS A 157 -4.98 -2.77 3.48
C LYS A 157 -5.57 -3.54 2.32
N LEU A 158 -5.39 -3.07 1.09
CA LEU A 158 -5.71 -3.88 -0.07
C LEU A 158 -4.72 -5.02 -0.23
N LEU A 159 -5.23 -6.17 -0.64
CA LEU A 159 -4.42 -7.30 -1.05
C LEU A 159 -4.44 -7.37 -2.57
N ALA A 160 -3.27 -7.20 -3.18
CA ALA A 160 -3.09 -7.22 -4.63
C ALA A 160 -2.03 -8.22 -5.06
N VAL A 161 -2.15 -8.68 -6.30
CA VAL A 161 -1.17 -9.56 -6.97
C VAL A 161 -0.59 -8.86 -8.19
N ARG A 162 0.71 -9.03 -8.41
CA ARG A 162 1.36 -8.57 -9.63
C ARG A 162 0.88 -9.37 -10.85
N PRO A 163 0.52 -8.71 -11.98
CA PRO A 163 0.04 -9.40 -13.18
C PRO A 163 1.16 -10.15 -13.92
N ASP A 164 2.43 -9.88 -13.63
CA ASP A 164 3.61 -10.46 -14.27
C ASP A 164 4.31 -11.55 -13.44
N GLY A 165 3.65 -12.07 -12.40
CA GLY A 165 4.24 -12.99 -11.44
C GLY A 165 3.55 -14.35 -11.32
N ILE A 166 4.03 -15.15 -10.35
CA ILE A 166 3.48 -16.48 -10.03
C ILE A 166 2.02 -16.45 -9.57
N PHE A 167 1.55 -15.30 -9.08
CA PHE A 167 0.18 -15.08 -8.62
C PHE A 167 -0.72 -14.46 -9.70
N SER A 168 -0.24 -14.31 -10.94
CA SER A 168 -0.97 -13.62 -12.03
C SER A 168 -2.31 -14.26 -12.40
N ALA A 169 -2.46 -15.56 -12.13
CA ALA A 169 -3.68 -16.34 -12.36
C ALA A 169 -4.65 -16.31 -11.16
N ILE A 170 -4.32 -15.62 -10.07
CA ILE A 170 -5.18 -15.47 -8.91
C ILE A 170 -6.10 -14.27 -9.10
N HIS A 171 -7.39 -14.49 -8.90
CA HIS A 171 -8.44 -13.47 -9.02
C HIS A 171 -9.18 -13.21 -7.70
N GLY A 172 -8.90 -13.99 -6.65
CA GLY A 172 -9.53 -13.80 -5.35
C GLY A 172 -8.76 -14.45 -4.19
N VAL A 173 -9.10 -14.02 -2.97
CA VAL A 173 -8.52 -14.55 -1.72
C VAL A 173 -8.70 -16.06 -1.58
N SER A 174 -9.88 -16.60 -1.94
CA SER A 174 -10.14 -18.04 -1.84
C SER A 174 -9.23 -18.85 -2.75
N GLU A 175 -8.99 -18.38 -3.98
CA GLU A 175 -8.08 -19.03 -4.92
C GLU A 175 -6.63 -18.95 -4.44
N LEU A 176 -6.24 -17.82 -3.82
CA LEU A 176 -4.92 -17.66 -3.23
C LEU A 176 -4.68 -18.70 -2.12
N GLU A 177 -5.66 -18.88 -1.24
CA GLU A 177 -5.54 -19.84 -0.13
C GLU A 177 -5.52 -21.30 -0.63
N GLU A 178 -6.30 -21.62 -1.66
CA GLU A 178 -6.35 -22.96 -2.25
C GLU A 178 -5.05 -23.32 -2.98
N GLN A 179 -4.52 -22.41 -3.79
CA GLN A 179 -3.36 -22.68 -4.66
C GLN A 179 -2.02 -22.40 -3.98
N PHE A 180 -1.99 -21.49 -3.02
CA PHE A 180 -0.79 -21.07 -2.29
C PHE A 180 -1.04 -21.07 -0.77
N PRO A 181 -1.26 -22.26 -0.17
CA PRO A 181 -1.60 -22.38 1.24
C PRO A 181 -0.53 -21.74 2.12
N GLY A 182 -0.98 -21.03 3.17
CA GLY A 182 -0.12 -20.38 4.15
C GLY A 182 0.29 -18.94 3.81
N VAL A 183 0.05 -18.44 2.59
CA VAL A 183 0.35 -17.04 2.24
C VAL A 183 -0.44 -16.07 3.11
N LEU A 184 -1.75 -16.30 3.29
CA LEU A 184 -2.61 -15.46 4.13
C LEU A 184 -2.25 -15.59 5.61
N GLU A 185 -1.88 -16.79 6.06
CA GLU A 185 -1.45 -17.04 7.44
C GLU A 185 -0.15 -16.30 7.76
N ILE A 186 0.88 -16.42 6.91
CA ILE A 186 2.15 -15.68 7.04
C ILE A 186 1.87 -14.18 7.08
N THR A 187 0.97 -13.72 6.20
CA THR A 187 0.57 -12.30 6.14
C THR A 187 -0.04 -11.83 7.45
N SER A 188 -0.99 -12.61 7.97
CA SER A 188 -1.68 -12.34 9.21
C SER A 188 -0.75 -12.35 10.43
N ILE A 189 0.16 -13.33 10.51
CA ILE A 189 1.14 -13.45 11.60
C ILE A 189 2.08 -12.24 11.59
N TRP A 190 2.60 -11.87 10.42
CA TRP A 190 3.52 -10.74 10.32
C TRP A 190 2.85 -9.44 10.75
N LEU A 191 1.66 -9.14 10.20
CA LEU A 191 0.91 -7.93 10.55
C LEU A 191 0.59 -7.87 12.04
N ARG A 192 0.25 -9.00 12.68
CA ARG A 192 -0.06 -9.07 14.12
C ARG A 192 1.13 -8.77 15.04
N HIS A 193 2.36 -8.94 14.58
CA HIS A 193 3.53 -8.97 15.49
C HIS A 193 4.67 -8.02 15.11
N TYR A 194 4.65 -7.39 13.93
CA TYR A 194 5.78 -6.56 13.46
C TYR A 194 6.06 -5.32 14.35
N LYS A 195 5.10 -4.88 15.17
CA LYS A 195 5.23 -3.76 16.11
C LYS A 195 5.77 -4.18 17.48
N GLY A 196 6.01 -5.47 17.72
CA GLY A 196 6.58 -6.01 18.95
C GLY A 196 5.61 -6.89 19.75
N PRO A 197 5.97 -7.29 20.98
CA PRO A 197 5.17 -8.20 21.81
C PRO A 197 3.78 -7.67 22.21
N ASP A 198 3.62 -6.34 22.23
CA ASP A 198 2.41 -5.66 22.71
C ASP A 198 1.47 -5.21 21.56
N SER A 199 1.66 -5.72 20.33
CA SER A 199 0.80 -5.42 19.17
C SER A 199 -0.39 -6.37 18.99
#